data_AF-A0A1B6JSV1-F1
#
_entry.id   AF-A0A1B6JSV1-F1
#
_cell.length_a   1.000
_cell.length_b   1.000
_cell.length_c   1.000
_cell.angle_alpha   90.00
_cell.angle_beta   90.00
_cell.angle_gamma   90.00
#
_symmetry.space_group_name_H-M   'P 1'
#
loop_
_entity.id
_entity.type
_entity.pdbx_description
1 polymer ?
#
loop_
_entity_poly.entity_id
_entity_poly.type
_entity_poly.pdbx_seq_one_letter_code
_entity_poly.pdbx_strand_id
1 'polypeptide(L)'
;NSDVICDFPFKDLVAFHKNHGKEGTIVVTKVEEPSKYGVVLYGENGCIESFIEKPQEFVSNKINAGMYILNTSVLKRVQLCPMSIEKEVFPFMAQDKELYAMELQGFWMDVGQPKDFLKGMCLYLTSLRQKHPEQLHSGEGMVGNVLVDPTAKIGQGCRIGPNVTIGPNVIVEDG
;
A
#
# COMPACT_ATOMS: atom_id res chain seq x y z
N ASN A 1 7.19 2.06 4.07
CA ASN A 1 7.66 0.80 3.46
C ASN A 1 7.62 0.90 1.95
N SER A 2 8.62 0.36 1.24
CA SER A 2 8.79 0.50 -0.22
C SER A 2 8.31 -0.72 -1.03
N ASP A 3 7.82 -1.75 -0.35
CA ASP A 3 7.35 -3.04 -0.86
C ASP A 3 5.82 -3.18 -0.73
N VAL A 4 5.10 -2.06 -0.85
CA VAL A 4 3.63 -2.02 -0.81
C VAL A 4 3.09 -1.52 -2.15
N ILE A 5 2.01 -2.13 -2.62
CA ILE A 5 1.24 -1.65 -3.77
C ILE A 5 -0.20 -1.32 -3.35
N CYS A 6 -0.63 -0.11 -3.67
CA CYS A 6 -1.97 0.40 -3.37
C CYS A 6 -2.28 1.64 -4.22
N ASP A 7 -3.51 2.14 -4.10
CA ASP A 7 -3.88 3.46 -4.60
C ASP A 7 -3.39 4.54 -3.62
N PHE A 8 -2.12 4.96 -3.74
CA PHE A 8 -1.49 5.89 -2.80
C PHE A 8 -2.27 7.21 -2.62
N PRO A 9 -2.95 7.44 -1.48
CA PRO A 9 -3.86 8.56 -1.30
C PRO A 9 -3.13 9.79 -0.73
N PHE A 10 -2.01 10.19 -1.33
CA PHE A 10 -1.12 11.19 -0.71
C PHE A 10 -1.78 12.54 -0.42
N LYS A 11 -2.69 13.00 -1.30
CA LYS A 11 -3.41 14.26 -1.12
C LYS A 11 -4.33 14.20 0.11
N ASP A 12 -5.11 13.13 0.21
CA ASP A 12 -6.05 12.93 1.31
C ASP A 12 -5.30 12.68 2.63
N LEU A 13 -4.20 11.92 2.58
CA LEU A 13 -3.33 11.68 3.73
C LEU A 13 -2.75 12.98 4.30
N VAL A 14 -2.27 13.88 3.44
CA VAL A 14 -1.78 15.21 3.86
C VAL A 14 -2.90 16.06 4.44
N ALA A 15 -4.08 16.07 3.82
CA ALA A 15 -5.23 16.84 4.31
C ALA A 15 -5.69 16.33 5.69
N PHE A 16 -5.81 15.02 5.85
CA PHE A 16 -6.16 14.36 7.10
C PHE A 16 -5.15 14.68 8.21
N HIS A 17 -3.85 14.55 7.92
CA HIS A 17 -2.78 14.86 8.87
C HIS A 17 -2.84 16.30 9.39
N LYS A 18 -3.00 17.25 8.47
CA LYS A 18 -3.12 18.67 8.80
C LYS A 18 -4.38 18.98 9.60
N ASN A 19 -5.48 18.26 9.34
CA ASN A 19 -6.76 18.50 10.01
C ASN A 19 -6.73 18.15 11.50
N HIS A 20 -6.10 17.02 11.88
CA HIS A 20 -6.01 16.65 13.30
C HIS A 20 -4.83 17.33 14.02
N GLY A 21 -3.78 17.75 13.30
CA GLY A 21 -2.69 18.57 13.84
C GLY A 21 -1.81 17.89 14.90
N LYS A 22 -1.75 16.55 14.90
CA LYS A 22 -0.99 15.74 15.87
C LYS A 22 0.33 15.24 15.28
N GLU A 23 1.19 14.64 16.10
CA GLU A 23 2.53 14.26 15.66
C GLU A 23 2.57 13.27 14.49
N GLY A 24 1.59 12.36 14.36
CA GLY A 24 1.63 11.35 13.31
C GLY A 24 0.27 10.87 12.79
N THR A 25 0.28 10.44 11.53
CA THR A 25 -0.80 9.68 10.89
C THR A 25 -0.25 8.37 10.35
N ILE A 26 -0.92 7.25 10.63
CA ILE A 26 -0.68 5.95 10.03
C ILE A 26 -1.83 5.61 9.09
N VAL A 27 -1.53 5.16 7.89
CA VAL A 27 -2.54 4.57 7.00
C VAL A 27 -2.79 3.14 7.44
N VAL A 28 -4.07 2.78 7.58
CA VAL A 28 -4.50 1.44 7.96
C VAL A 28 -5.33 0.81 6.87
N THR A 29 -5.28 -0.51 6.78
CA THR A 29 -6.11 -1.30 5.85
C THR A 29 -6.66 -2.53 6.55
N LYS A 30 -7.66 -3.17 5.95
CA LYS A 30 -8.26 -4.39 6.47
C LYS A 30 -7.70 -5.62 5.74
N VAL A 31 -7.24 -6.61 6.47
CA VAL A 31 -6.74 -7.88 5.93
C VAL A 31 -7.42 -9.07 6.60
N GLU A 32 -7.51 -10.21 5.90
CA GLU A 32 -8.07 -11.43 6.49
C GLU A 32 -7.15 -12.03 7.57
N GLU A 33 -5.83 -12.00 7.34
CA GLU A 33 -4.82 -12.61 8.21
C GLU A 33 -3.85 -11.53 8.76
N PRO A 34 -4.11 -10.99 9.96
CA PRO A 34 -3.34 -9.87 10.51
C PRO A 34 -2.05 -10.28 11.26
N SER A 35 -1.84 -11.57 11.55
CA SER A 35 -0.73 -12.05 12.42
C SER A 35 0.68 -11.63 11.97
N LYS A 36 0.86 -11.30 10.69
CA LYS A 36 2.14 -10.88 10.12
C LYS A 36 2.42 -9.38 10.21
N TYR A 37 1.45 -8.58 10.66
CA TYR A 37 1.49 -7.12 10.58
C TYR A 37 1.26 -6.47 11.96
N GLY A 38 1.53 -5.18 12.04
CA GLY A 38 1.12 -4.35 13.17
C GLY A 38 -0.38 -4.09 13.14
N VAL A 39 -1.09 -4.54 14.18
CA VAL A 39 -2.53 -4.30 14.36
C VAL A 39 -2.76 -2.96 15.05
N VAL A 40 -3.75 -2.22 14.55
CA VAL A 40 -4.07 -0.87 15.01
C VAL A 40 -5.51 -0.83 15.52
N LEU A 41 -5.66 -0.38 16.76
CA LEU A 41 -6.95 -0.08 17.39
C LEU A 41 -7.11 1.44 17.52
N TYR A 42 -8.26 1.97 17.13
CA TYR A 42 -8.55 3.39 17.18
C TYR A 42 -10.05 3.65 17.37
N GLY A 43 -10.36 4.75 18.05
CA GLY A 43 -11.73 5.20 18.27
C GLY A 43 -12.34 5.88 17.04
N GLU A 44 -13.60 6.32 17.14
CA GLU A 44 -14.37 6.88 16.02
C GLU A 44 -13.71 8.09 15.32
N ASN A 45 -12.94 8.88 16.06
CA ASN A 45 -12.25 10.06 15.53
C ASN A 45 -10.91 9.74 14.86
N GLY A 46 -10.55 8.46 14.75
CA GLY A 46 -9.27 8.00 14.21
C GLY A 46 -8.09 8.08 15.18
N CYS A 47 -8.28 8.54 16.42
CA CYS A 47 -7.20 8.53 17.42
C CYS A 47 -6.84 7.08 17.78
N ILE A 48 -5.55 6.73 17.61
CA ILE A 48 -5.07 5.37 17.89
C ILE A 48 -5.01 5.17 19.41
N GLU A 49 -5.69 4.12 19.86
CA GLU A 49 -5.74 3.70 21.27
C GLU A 49 -4.62 2.71 21.57
N SER A 50 -4.31 1.83 20.61
CA SER A 50 -3.27 0.82 20.75
C SER A 50 -2.66 0.44 19.41
N PHE A 51 -1.35 0.21 19.41
CA PHE A 51 -0.59 -0.35 18.30
C PHE A 51 0.11 -1.62 18.80
N ILE A 52 -0.14 -2.75 18.15
CA ILE A 52 0.37 -4.06 18.57
C ILE A 52 1.08 -4.73 17.38
N GLU A 53 2.40 -4.82 17.46
CA GLU A 53 3.22 -5.42 16.40
C GLU A 53 3.14 -6.96 16.44
N LYS A 54 2.66 -7.57 15.35
CA LYS A 54 2.60 -9.04 15.14
C LYS A 54 1.97 -9.80 16.33
N PRO A 55 0.68 -9.55 16.60
CA PRO A 55 0.02 -10.13 17.77
C PRO A 55 -0.07 -11.65 17.66
N GLN A 56 0.08 -12.33 18.80
CA GLN A 56 -0.04 -13.79 18.90
C GLN A 56 -1.50 -14.26 18.89
N GLU A 57 -2.42 -13.40 19.36
CA GLU A 57 -3.85 -13.64 19.38
C GLU A 57 -4.56 -12.66 18.44
N PHE A 58 -5.72 -13.05 17.91
CA PHE A 58 -6.50 -12.16 17.06
C PHE A 58 -7.06 -10.99 17.88
N VAL A 59 -6.73 -9.76 17.47
CA VAL A 59 -7.22 -8.52 18.11
C VAL A 59 -8.14 -7.75 17.18
N SER A 60 -7.70 -7.51 15.95
CA SER A 60 -8.44 -6.78 14.90
C SER A 60 -7.85 -7.12 13.54
N ASN A 61 -8.64 -6.95 12.48
CA ASN A 61 -8.20 -7.08 11.09
C ASN A 61 -7.67 -5.77 10.49
N LYS A 62 -7.64 -4.68 11.26
CA LYS A 62 -7.09 -3.39 10.83
C LYS A 62 -5.60 -3.34 11.12
N ILE A 63 -4.79 -3.26 10.07
CA ILE A 63 -3.33 -3.32 10.13
C ILE A 63 -2.67 -2.06 9.57
N ASN A 64 -1.46 -1.79 10.03
CA ASN A 64 -0.56 -0.76 9.50
C ASN A 64 -0.23 -1.06 8.03
N ALA A 65 -0.66 -0.19 7.12
CA ALA A 65 -0.46 -0.34 5.68
C ALA A 65 0.95 0.05 5.21
N GLY A 66 1.86 0.43 6.12
CA GLY A 66 3.25 0.77 5.79
C GLY A 66 3.44 2.18 5.23
N MET A 67 2.46 3.07 5.40
CA MET A 67 2.51 4.47 4.99
C MET A 67 2.17 5.39 6.15
N TYR A 68 2.96 6.44 6.35
CA TYR A 68 2.81 7.35 7.48
C TYR A 68 3.25 8.77 7.10
N ILE A 69 2.60 9.77 7.70
CA ILE A 69 3.09 11.15 7.76
C ILE A 69 3.43 11.44 9.22
N LEU A 70 4.66 11.90 9.47
CA LEU A 70 5.15 12.21 10.80
C LEU A 70 5.71 13.63 10.81
N ASN A 71 5.34 14.40 11.83
CA ASN A 71 6.00 15.66 12.13
C ASN A 71 7.41 15.42 12.64
N THR A 72 8.31 16.37 12.38
CA THR A 72 9.72 16.26 12.80
C THR A 72 9.90 16.17 14.31
N SER A 73 8.90 16.55 15.11
CA SER A 73 8.91 16.35 16.56
C SER A 73 9.08 14.89 16.97
N VAL A 74 8.66 13.93 16.12
CA VAL A 74 8.84 12.49 16.34
C VAL A 74 10.32 12.11 16.53
N LEU A 75 11.26 12.87 15.95
CA LEU A 75 12.69 12.61 16.09
C LEU A 75 13.16 12.70 17.56
N LYS A 76 12.44 13.44 18.42
CA LYS A 76 12.73 13.49 19.86
C LYS A 76 12.41 12.18 20.59
N ARG A 77 11.61 11.30 19.97
CA ARG A 77 11.24 9.98 20.49
C ARG A 77 12.21 8.88 20.02
N VAL A 78 13.04 9.18 19.01
CA VAL A 78 13.97 8.23 18.41
C VAL A 78 15.28 8.24 19.19
N GLN A 79 15.71 7.07 19.66
CA GLN A 79 16.99 6.87 20.31
C GLN A 79 18.07 6.55 19.27
N LEU A 80 19.32 6.94 19.53
CA LEU A 80 20.47 6.64 18.66
C LEU A 80 20.97 5.20 18.86
N CYS A 81 20.07 4.24 18.70
CA CYS A 81 20.34 2.80 18.75
C CYS A 81 19.48 2.08 17.70
N PRO A 82 19.83 0.83 17.33
CA PRO A 82 18.96 0.02 16.50
C PRO A 82 17.58 -0.11 17.17
N MET A 83 16.54 0.40 16.51
CA MET A 83 15.17 0.40 17.01
C MET A 83 14.16 0.24 15.86
N SER A 84 12.98 -0.27 16.18
CA SER A 84 11.80 -0.31 15.33
C SER A 84 10.81 0.78 15.72
N ILE A 85 10.40 1.59 14.75
CA ILE A 85 9.37 2.60 14.97
C ILE A 85 8.03 1.97 15.43
N GLU A 86 7.73 0.76 14.95
CA GLU A 86 6.49 0.03 15.23
C GLU A 86 6.44 -0.50 16.67
N LYS A 87 7.59 -0.81 17.27
CA LYS A 87 7.67 -1.33 18.64
C LYS A 87 8.03 -0.25 19.66
N GLU A 88 8.88 0.69 19.29
CA GLU A 88 9.51 1.62 20.23
C GLU A 88 9.04 3.07 20.07
N VAL A 89 8.22 3.41 19.07
CA VAL A 89 7.73 4.79 18.87
C VAL A 89 6.21 4.85 18.81
N PHE A 90 5.57 4.11 17.89
CA PHE A 90 4.13 4.16 17.69
C PHE A 90 3.30 3.81 18.94
N PRO A 91 3.65 2.79 19.75
CA PRO A 91 2.89 2.52 20.97
C PRO A 91 2.88 3.69 21.96
N PHE A 92 4.01 4.40 22.10
CA PHE A 92 4.10 5.56 22.98
C PHE A 92 3.41 6.80 22.40
N MET A 93 3.49 7.01 21.08
CA MET A 93 2.71 8.07 20.42
C MET A 93 1.20 7.85 20.57
N ALA A 94 0.74 6.60 20.50
CA ALA A 94 -0.65 6.22 20.75
C ALA A 94 -1.06 6.51 22.21
N GLN A 95 -0.24 6.11 23.19
CA GLN A 95 -0.46 6.42 24.60
C GLN A 95 -0.59 7.94 24.86
N ASP A 96 0.23 8.74 24.19
CA ASP A 96 0.21 10.21 24.28
C ASP A 96 -0.94 10.86 23.49
N LYS A 97 -1.75 10.08 22.75
CA LYS A 97 -2.82 10.56 21.85
C LYS A 97 -2.31 11.47 20.74
N GLU A 98 -1.10 11.19 20.25
CA GLU A 98 -0.40 11.93 19.21
C GLU A 98 -0.35 11.18 17.87
N LEU A 99 -1.03 10.04 17.77
CA LEU A 99 -1.04 9.17 16.58
C LEU A 99 -2.46 8.88 16.12
N TYR A 100 -2.73 9.09 14.83
CA TYR A 100 -4.05 8.92 14.23
C TYR A 100 -4.02 7.92 13.07
N ALA A 101 -5.10 7.17 12.89
CA ALA A 101 -5.29 6.22 11.81
C ALA A 101 -6.17 6.81 10.70
N MET A 102 -5.74 6.67 9.45
CA MET A 102 -6.55 6.95 8.26
C MET A 102 -6.80 5.65 7.50
N GLU A 103 -8.07 5.30 7.26
CA GLU A 103 -8.41 4.11 6.48
C GLU A 103 -8.09 4.30 4.99
N LEU A 104 -7.30 3.37 4.44
CA LEU A 104 -7.02 3.30 3.01
C LEU A 104 -8.25 2.85 2.23
N GLN A 105 -8.58 3.59 1.18
CA GLN A 105 -9.60 3.20 0.22
C GLN A 105 -8.98 2.46 -0.96
N GLY A 106 -9.64 1.40 -1.43
CA GLY A 106 -9.16 0.61 -2.56
C GLY A 106 -8.34 -0.61 -2.15
N PHE A 107 -7.48 -1.06 -3.05
CA PHE A 107 -6.68 -2.27 -2.83
C PHE A 107 -5.38 -1.95 -2.07
N TRP A 108 -4.87 -2.97 -1.38
CA TRP A 108 -3.57 -2.94 -0.74
C TRP A 108 -2.95 -4.33 -0.80
N MET A 109 -1.64 -4.38 -1.03
CA MET A 109 -0.88 -5.62 -0.92
C MET A 109 0.58 -5.34 -0.55
N ASP A 110 1.09 -6.12 0.40
CA ASP A 110 2.53 -6.31 0.61
C ASP A 110 3.08 -7.19 -0.53
N VAL A 111 4.09 -6.70 -1.24
CA VAL A 111 4.72 -7.34 -2.41
C VAL A 111 6.17 -7.75 -2.13
N GLY A 112 6.56 -7.93 -0.86
CA GLY A 112 7.90 -8.33 -0.46
C GLY A 112 8.32 -9.75 -0.92
N GLN A 113 7.38 -10.59 -1.37
CA GLN A 113 7.67 -11.93 -1.91
C GLN A 113 7.30 -12.03 -3.40
N PRO A 114 8.06 -12.79 -4.23
CA PRO A 114 7.77 -12.92 -5.66
C PRO A 114 6.34 -13.36 -6.01
N LYS A 115 5.77 -14.28 -5.22
CA LYS A 115 4.38 -14.73 -5.42
C LYS A 115 3.36 -13.62 -5.15
N ASP A 116 3.65 -12.75 -4.20
CA ASP A 116 2.76 -11.69 -3.73
C ASP A 116 2.88 -10.47 -4.66
N PHE A 117 4.06 -10.23 -5.24
CA PHE A 117 4.25 -9.29 -6.34
C PHE A 117 3.32 -9.57 -7.53
N LEU A 118 3.22 -10.82 -7.98
CA LEU A 118 2.33 -11.20 -9.09
C LEU A 118 0.86 -10.91 -8.77
N LYS A 119 0.42 -11.22 -7.54
CA LYS A 119 -0.94 -10.92 -7.07
C LYS A 119 -1.17 -9.41 -6.99
N GLY A 120 -0.21 -8.67 -6.43
CA GLY A 120 -0.24 -7.21 -6.35
C GLY A 120 -0.35 -6.55 -7.72
N MET A 121 0.40 -7.05 -8.71
CA MET A 121 0.28 -6.62 -10.10
C MET A 121 -1.14 -6.85 -10.65
N CYS A 122 -1.74 -8.02 -10.42
CA CYS A 122 -3.12 -8.29 -10.83
C CYS A 122 -4.13 -7.33 -10.18
N LEU A 123 -3.97 -7.02 -8.88
CA LEU A 123 -4.81 -6.05 -8.17
C LEU A 123 -4.67 -4.65 -8.76
N TYR A 124 -3.43 -4.21 -9.00
CA TYR A 124 -3.16 -2.92 -9.63
C TYR A 124 -3.79 -2.80 -11.01
N LEU A 125 -3.59 -3.80 -11.88
CA LEU A 125 -4.16 -3.82 -13.22
C LEU A 125 -5.70 -3.85 -13.20
N THR A 126 -6.29 -4.49 -12.19
CA THR A 126 -7.75 -4.46 -11.97
C THR A 126 -8.24 -3.09 -11.54
N SER A 127 -7.54 -2.42 -10.60
CA SER A 127 -7.82 -1.03 -10.22
C SER A 127 -7.70 -0.09 -11.42
N LEU A 128 -6.67 -0.29 -12.24
CA LEU A 128 -6.43 0.50 -13.45
C LEU A 128 -7.57 0.36 -14.45
N ARG A 129 -8.10 -0.85 -14.68
CA ARG A 129 -9.30 -1.04 -15.52
C ARG A 129 -10.50 -0.23 -15.03
N GLN A 130 -10.68 -0.14 -13.70
CA GLN A 130 -11.84 0.53 -13.11
C GLN A 130 -11.72 2.05 -13.16
N LYS A 131 -10.53 2.59 -12.94
CA LYS A 131 -10.30 4.04 -12.79
C LYS A 131 -9.78 4.72 -14.05
N HIS A 132 -8.91 4.03 -14.78
CA HIS A 132 -8.16 4.56 -15.93
C HIS A 132 -8.06 3.51 -17.06
N PRO A 133 -9.20 2.99 -17.56
CA PRO A 133 -9.19 1.97 -18.62
C PRO A 133 -8.43 2.40 -19.88
N GLU A 134 -8.33 3.71 -20.13
CA GLU A 134 -7.57 4.29 -21.25
C GLU A 134 -6.07 4.00 -21.20
N GLN A 135 -5.53 3.67 -20.03
CA GLN A 135 -4.11 3.28 -19.89
C GLN A 135 -3.87 1.81 -20.24
N LEU A 136 -4.90 0.99 -20.31
CA LEU A 136 -4.77 -0.41 -20.69
C LEU A 136 -4.67 -0.55 -22.21
N HIS A 137 -3.68 -1.33 -22.64
CA HIS A 137 -3.52 -1.64 -24.04
C HIS A 137 -4.62 -2.59 -24.50
N SER A 138 -5.24 -2.24 -25.63
CA SER A 138 -6.38 -2.94 -26.22
C SER A 138 -6.09 -3.16 -27.70
N GLY A 139 -6.43 -4.33 -28.23
CA GLY A 139 -6.17 -4.65 -29.63
C GLY A 139 -6.31 -6.14 -29.91
N GLU A 140 -6.08 -6.52 -31.16
CA GLU A 140 -5.99 -7.92 -31.56
C GLU A 140 -4.93 -8.65 -30.72
N GLY A 141 -5.26 -9.85 -30.25
CA GLY A 141 -4.37 -10.66 -29.42
C GLY A 141 -4.27 -10.28 -27.93
N MET A 142 -4.81 -9.13 -27.51
CA MET A 142 -4.80 -8.73 -26.09
C MET A 142 -5.92 -9.40 -25.31
N VAL A 143 -5.58 -10.01 -24.17
CA VAL A 143 -6.51 -10.75 -23.32
C VAL A 143 -6.52 -10.16 -21.92
N GLY A 144 -7.68 -9.74 -21.41
CA GLY A 144 -7.81 -9.23 -20.05
C GLY A 144 -7.06 -7.91 -19.83
N ASN A 145 -6.42 -7.73 -18.67
CA ASN A 145 -5.66 -6.52 -18.35
C ASN A 145 -4.25 -6.62 -18.92
N VAL A 146 -3.92 -5.74 -19.85
CA VAL A 146 -2.56 -5.63 -20.38
C VAL A 146 -2.13 -4.18 -20.30
N LEU A 147 -1.01 -3.92 -19.63
CA LEU A 147 -0.36 -2.62 -19.60
C LEU A 147 0.90 -2.70 -20.46
N VAL A 148 1.05 -1.79 -21.41
CA VAL A 148 2.18 -1.78 -22.34
C VAL A 148 2.79 -0.39 -22.29
N ASP A 149 4.08 -0.34 -22.00
CA ASP A 149 4.83 0.91 -22.10
C ASP A 149 4.82 1.43 -23.56
N PRO A 150 4.67 2.74 -23.80
CA PRO A 150 4.63 3.28 -25.17
C PRO A 150 5.88 3.00 -26.03
N THR A 151 7.02 2.66 -25.41
CA THR A 151 8.26 2.33 -26.11
C THR A 151 8.39 0.85 -26.46
N ALA A 152 7.51 0.00 -25.91
CA ALA A 152 7.51 -1.42 -26.22
C ALA A 152 6.95 -1.69 -27.63
N LYS A 153 7.39 -2.79 -28.24
CA LYS A 153 6.93 -3.23 -29.56
C LYS A 153 6.38 -4.64 -29.45
N ILE A 154 5.18 -4.84 -29.98
CA ILE A 154 4.50 -6.14 -30.03
C ILE A 154 4.41 -6.56 -31.51
N GLY A 155 4.93 -7.74 -31.81
CA GLY A 155 4.87 -8.37 -33.12
C GLY A 155 3.46 -8.80 -33.53
N GLN A 156 3.32 -9.25 -34.77
CA GLN A 156 2.05 -9.76 -35.29
C GLN A 156 1.76 -11.15 -34.74
N GLY A 157 0.47 -11.46 -34.55
CA GLY A 157 0.01 -12.77 -34.06
C GLY A 157 0.07 -12.96 -32.54
N CYS A 158 0.74 -12.06 -31.80
CA CYS A 158 0.94 -12.17 -30.36
C CYS A 158 -0.35 -12.26 -29.55
N ARG A 159 -0.45 -13.28 -28.70
CA ARG A 159 -1.50 -13.38 -27.68
C ARG A 159 -0.97 -13.07 -26.28
N ILE A 160 -1.26 -11.87 -25.79
CA ILE A 160 -0.74 -11.36 -24.51
C ILE A 160 -1.87 -11.26 -23.48
N GLY A 161 -1.72 -11.95 -22.35
CA GLY A 161 -2.61 -11.85 -21.20
C GLY A 161 -3.05 -13.20 -20.61
N PRO A 162 -3.86 -13.18 -19.53
CA PRO A 162 -4.33 -12.00 -18.79
C PRO A 162 -3.35 -11.47 -17.73
N ASN A 163 -3.47 -10.19 -17.38
CA ASN A 163 -2.69 -9.50 -16.34
C ASN A 163 -1.19 -9.42 -16.63
N VAL A 164 -0.84 -8.83 -17.76
CA VAL A 164 0.55 -8.68 -18.20
C VAL A 164 0.94 -7.21 -18.17
N THR A 165 2.16 -6.92 -17.71
CA THR A 165 2.80 -5.62 -17.87
C THR A 165 4.04 -5.78 -18.74
N ILE A 166 4.11 -5.02 -19.84
CA ILE A 166 5.26 -4.97 -20.73
C ILE A 166 6.01 -3.66 -20.47
N GLY A 167 7.25 -3.77 -20.02
CA GLY A 167 8.07 -2.64 -19.64
C GLY A 167 8.70 -1.91 -20.84
N PRO A 168 9.41 -0.80 -20.57
CA PRO A 168 10.05 0.00 -21.60
C PRO A 168 11.03 -0.79 -22.46
N ASN A 169 11.03 -0.51 -23.77
CA ASN A 169 11.91 -1.09 -24.78
C ASN A 169 11.85 -2.63 -24.92
N VAL A 170 10.84 -3.29 -24.34
CA VAL A 170 10.60 -4.71 -24.58
C VAL A 170 10.14 -4.90 -26.02
N ILE A 171 10.72 -5.88 -26.70
CA ILE A 171 10.29 -6.32 -28.03
C ILE A 171 9.77 -7.75 -27.87
N VAL A 172 8.48 -7.94 -28.17
CA VAL A 172 7.88 -9.26 -28.33
C VAL A 172 7.86 -9.53 -29.84
N GLU A 173 8.63 -10.52 -30.28
CA GLU A 173 8.67 -10.92 -31.69
C GLU A 173 7.38 -11.65 -32.10
N ASP A 174 7.16 -11.78 -33.40
CA ASP A 174 5.96 -12.41 -33.97
C ASP A 174 5.76 -13.85 -33.44
N GLY A 175 4.51 -14.23 -33.17
CA GLY A 175 4.16 -15.58 -32.70
C GLY A 175 2.83 -15.69 -31.96
#